data_AF-A0A973DIV2-F1
#
_entry.id   AF-A0A973DIV2-F1
#
_cell.length_a   1.000
_cell.length_b   1.000
_cell.length_c   1.000
_cell.angle_alpha   90.00
_cell.angle_beta   90.00
_cell.angle_gamma   90.00
#
_symmetry.space_group_name_H-M   'P 1'
#
loop_
_entity.id
_entity.type
_entity.pdbx_description
1 polymer ?
#
loop_
_entity_poly.entity_id
_entity_poly.type
_entity_poly.pdbx_seq_one_letter_code
_entity_poly.pdbx_strand_id
1 'polypeptide(L)' 'MSASRPIKRALLSVSDKNGIVEFARALSAKGIEILSTGGTAKLLEAIGIA' A
#
# COMPACT_ATOMS: atom_id res chain seq x y z
N MET A 1 -12.15 -17.00 20.60
CA MET A 1 -11.09 -16.00 20.36
C MET A 1 -10.68 -16.09 18.90
N SER A 2 -10.93 -15.06 18.09
CA SER A 2 -10.44 -15.04 16.71
C SER A 2 -8.95 -14.70 16.75
N ALA A 3 -8.09 -15.61 16.30
CA ALA A 3 -6.67 -15.34 16.20
C ALA A 3 -6.46 -14.29 15.11
N SER A 4 -6.08 -13.06 15.50
CA SER A 4 -5.70 -12.02 14.54
C SER A 4 -4.50 -12.51 13.73
N ARG A 5 -4.68 -12.62 12.41
CA ARG A 5 -3.59 -12.97 11.49
C ARG A 5 -2.90 -11.69 11.06
N PRO A 6 -1.56 -11.61 11.15
CA PRO A 6 -0.83 -10.43 10.67
C PRO A 6 -1.04 -10.27 9.17
N ILE A 7 -1.27 -9.03 8.75
CA ILE A 7 -1.37 -8.67 7.33
C ILE A 7 0.03 -8.73 6.71
N LYS A 8 0.16 -9.47 5.61
CA LYS A 8 1.43 -9.62 4.89
C LYS A 8 1.48 -8.85 3.58
N ARG A 9 0.30 -8.57 2.99
CA ARG A 9 0.16 -7.93 1.68
C ARG A 9 -1.10 -7.07 1.63
N ALA A 10 -1.05 -5.94 0.92
CA ALA A 10 -2.17 -5.02 0.72
C ALA A 10 -2.31 -4.63 -0.76
N LEU A 11 -3.56 -4.53 -1.25
CA LEU A 11 -3.88 -4.00 -2.58
C LEU A 11 -4.38 -2.56 -2.44
N LEU A 12 -3.73 -1.61 -3.11
CA LEU A 12 -4.10 -0.19 -3.14
C LEU A 12 -4.64 0.20 -4.53
N SER A 13 -5.92 0.55 -4.58
CA SER A 13 -6.59 1.00 -5.80
C SER A 13 -7.63 2.06 -5.45
N VAL A 14 -7.24 3.32 -5.53
CA VAL A 14 -8.07 4.46 -5.09
C VAL A 14 -8.22 5.51 -6.20
N SER A 15 -9.38 6.15 -6.25
CA SER A 15 -9.62 7.28 -7.14
C SER A 15 -8.96 8.54 -6.58
N ASP A 16 -9.30 8.89 -5.33
CA ASP A 16 -8.64 9.95 -4.57
C ASP A 16 -7.30 9.46 -4.01
N LYS A 17 -6.24 10.23 -4.27
CA LYS A 17 -4.86 9.89 -3.92
C LYS A 17 -4.36 10.71 -2.72
N ASN A 18 -5.22 11.51 -2.11
CA ASN A 18 -4.87 12.24 -0.89
C ASN A 18 -4.39 11.26 0.20
N GLY A 19 -3.17 11.45 0.70
CA GLY A 19 -2.59 10.65 1.78
C GLY A 19 -2.13 9.23 1.42
N ILE A 20 -2.25 8.80 0.16
CA ILE A 20 -1.92 7.41 -0.23
C ILE A 20 -0.43 7.11 -0.11
N VAL A 21 0.42 8.13 -0.28
CA VAL A 21 1.88 8.00 -0.21
C VAL A 21 2.31 7.72 1.22
N GLU A 22 1.84 8.51 2.17
CA GLU A 22 2.12 8.36 3.60
C GLU A 22 1.59 7.02 4.10
N PHE A 23 0.39 6.64 3.65
CA PHE A 23 -0.20 5.35 3.98
C PHE A 23 0.63 4.18 3.45
N ALA A 24 1.02 4.22 2.17
CA ALA A 24 1.84 3.17 1.55
C ALA A 24 3.22 3.06 2.23
N ARG A 25 3.85 4.18 2.57
CA ARG A 25 5.12 4.18 3.34
C ARG A 25 4.95 3.51 4.70
N ALA A 26 3.87 3.79 5.41
CA ALA A 26 3.61 3.20 6.72
C ALA A 26 3.39 1.68 6.64
N LEU A 27 2.73 1.19 5.58
CA LEU A 27 2.56 -0.25 5.34
C LEU A 27 3.90 -0.91 4.96
N SER A 28 4.65 -0.32 4.04
CA SER A 28 5.95 -0.83 3.61
C SER A 28 6.95 -0.88 4.77
N ALA A 29 6.98 0.14 5.64
CA ALA A 29 7.80 0.15 6.84
C ALA A 29 7.46 -0.97 7.86
N LYS A 30 6.26 -1.54 7.77
CA LYS A 30 5.84 -2.72 8.55
C LYS A 30 6.15 -4.05 7.86
N GLY A 31 6.84 -4.03 6.72
CA GLY A 31 7.15 -5.21 5.92
C GLY A 31 5.95 -5.78 5.15
N ILE A 32 4.91 -4.96 4.94
CA ILE A 32 3.74 -5.35 4.15
C ILE A 32 4.05 -5.11 2.68
N GLU A 33 3.91 -6.16 1.87
CA GLU A 33 4.02 -6.08 0.42
C GLU A 33 2.83 -5.29 -0.17
N ILE A 34 3.11 -4.37 -1.09
CA ILE A 34 2.08 -3.52 -1.69
C ILE A 34 1.86 -3.91 -3.13
N LEU A 35 0.63 -4.27 -3.47
CA LEU A 35 0.17 -4.36 -4.85
C LEU A 35 -0.66 -3.13 -5.17
N SER A 36 -0.61 -2.65 -6.40
CA SER A 36 -1.45 -1.53 -6.83
C SER A 36 -1.73 -1.59 -8.33
N THR A 37 -2.66 -0.77 -8.80
CA THR A 37 -3.08 -0.77 -10.21
C THR A 37 -3.20 0.66 -10.76
N GLY A 38 -3.17 0.77 -12.09
CA GLY A 38 -3.50 2.00 -12.82
C GLY A 38 -2.73 3.22 -12.35
N GLY A 39 -3.45 4.31 -12.08
CA GLY A 39 -2.86 5.56 -11.60
C GLY A 39 -2.30 5.51 -10.17
N THR A 40 -2.73 4.54 -9.35
CA THR A 40 -2.15 4.34 -8.01
C THR A 40 -0.78 3.71 -8.12
N ALA A 41 -0.62 2.69 -8.97
CA ALA A 41 0.68 2.05 -9.23
C ALA A 41 1.72 3.05 -9.72
N LYS A 42 1.39 3.85 -10.74
CA LYS A 42 2.29 4.88 -11.27
C LYS A 42 2.77 5.87 -10.21
N LEU A 43 1.89 6.27 -9.29
CA LEU A 43 2.23 7.18 -8.21
C LEU A 43 3.20 6.54 -7.20
N LEU A 44 2.93 5.29 -6.81
CA LEU A 44 3.74 4.59 -5.81
C LEU A 44 5.11 4.17 -6.38
N GLU A 45 5.18 3.73 -7.64
CA GLU A 45 6.43 3.43 -8.34
C GLU A 45 7.36 4.66 -8.40
N ALA A 46 6.81 5.84 -8.68
CA ALA A 46 7.57 7.09 -8.76
C ALA A 46 8.29 7.48 -7.46
N ILE A 47 7.86 6.92 -6.33
CA ILE A 47 8.46 7.16 -5.01
C ILE A 47 9.21 5.94 -4.45
N GLY A 48 9.43 4.92 -5.29
CA GLY A 48 10.14 3.69 -4.95
C GLY A 48 9.34 2.71 -4.11
N ILE A 49 8.00 2.72 -4.23
CA ILE A 49 7.11 1.79 -3.54
C ILE A 49 6.35 0.97 -4.60
N ALA A 50 6.77 -0.27 -4.82
CA ALA A 50 6.12 -1.22 -5.73
C ALA A 50 6.51 -2.66 -5.37
#